data_AF-A0AAW7YE74-F1
#
_entry.id   AF-A0AAW7YE74-F1
#
_cell.length_a   1.000
_cell.length_b   1.000
_cell.length_c   1.000
_cell.angle_alpha   90.00
_cell.angle_beta   90.00
_cell.angle_gamma   90.00
#
_symmetry.space_group_name_H-M   'P 1'
#
loop_
_entity.id
_entity.type
_entity.pdbx_description
1 polymer ?
#
loop_
_entity_poly.entity_id
_entity_poly.type
_entity_poly.pdbx_seq_one_letter_code
_entity_poly.pdbx_strand_id
1 'polypeptide(L)'
;MMLWFIVIFLSILIIYHHIVYTAVMIRLGKYHTDDRSTSPAASHHDEYPSIALVMPAHNEANYMAAKLANILMLDYPAEKLSVHICCDGCSDNTAEIIKEWHPKFEQAGIKLEWTDKANNRGKLARLNALMAQVSTQYDLIALSDISALISIDALTQAAHSFQNTETGAITSCYLLADATEGEKQYWQWQNKIRHAESQLGSVMGGNGAFYIMRASLFTPLPEDTINDDFMLPMMVIKQGYNVLLNQDINSVEISPSTDQQNHQRRQRIGAGNLQQLICCRFLFSPKQKKLGWLFGSGKGLRTVMPFILIGYLLATSALAIQGSLLAGLLVIGQLSAYFLAVLPAWGVNQKHLSKWHYLVGGYYSSLFGMVRYLNGQFKQGWRHLPPLYDYQARSTQCCKRLSDLVLSFIGLVLTLPLWPVIALLIKLDSKGPVFYRQLRVGQISEQHTDLFEVIKFRTMTHNAEQDSGAVWAQQDDPRITRIGRFLRVTRLDELPQFINVIKGDMALIGPRPERPQLCGDLQNALPFYIERTVGLRPGITGLAQVSQGYDRCLDDVKAKIAWDHAYAAALGSPWQWLKMDTFIIFKTILVMVTKRGQ
;
A
#
# COMPACT_ATOMS: atom_id res chain seq x y z
N MET A 1 -20.57 -29.80 28.47
CA MET A 1 -20.14 -30.86 27.53
C MET A 1 -19.97 -30.34 26.10
N MET A 2 -20.98 -29.67 25.51
CA MET A 2 -20.90 -29.10 24.14
C MET A 2 -19.70 -28.17 23.89
N LEU A 3 -19.37 -27.27 24.82
CA LEU A 3 -18.21 -26.36 24.67
C LEU A 3 -16.87 -27.10 24.61
N TRP A 4 -16.72 -28.21 25.35
CA TRP A 4 -15.51 -29.03 25.29
C TRP A 4 -15.34 -29.70 23.92
N PHE A 5 -16.43 -30.17 23.31
CA PHE A 5 -16.37 -30.69 21.94
C PHE A 5 -15.89 -29.63 20.94
N ILE A 6 -16.38 -28.39 21.06
CA ILE A 6 -15.92 -27.27 20.23
C ILE A 6 -14.42 -27.02 20.44
N VAL A 7 -13.96 -26.91 21.70
CA VAL A 7 -12.54 -26.68 22.01
C VAL A 7 -11.65 -27.80 21.46
N ILE A 8 -12.05 -29.06 21.64
CA ILE A 8 -11.31 -30.22 21.11
C ILE A 8 -11.26 -30.17 19.58
N PHE A 9 -12.39 -29.94 18.92
CA PHE A 9 -12.47 -29.84 17.47
C PHE A 9 -11.58 -28.73 16.91
N LEU A 10 -11.64 -27.52 17.49
CA LEU A 10 -10.80 -26.40 17.08
C LEU A 10 -9.31 -26.68 17.35
N SER A 11 -8.98 -27.37 18.46
CA SER A 11 -7.60 -27.79 18.75
C SER A 11 -7.07 -28.72 17.66
N ILE A 12 -7.87 -29.71 17.25
CA ILE A 12 -7.53 -30.64 16.17
C ILE A 12 -7.28 -29.87 14.87
N LEU A 13 -8.12 -28.91 14.51
CA LEU A 13 -7.93 -28.10 13.29
C LEU A 13 -6.64 -27.27 13.34
N ILE A 14 -6.34 -26.64 14.48
CA ILE A 14 -5.12 -25.83 14.66
C ILE A 14 -3.88 -26.70 14.49
N ILE A 15 -3.83 -27.85 15.20
CA ILE A 15 -2.72 -28.81 15.15
C ILE A 15 -2.59 -29.39 13.75
N TYR A 16 -3.72 -29.77 13.13
CA TYR A 16 -3.75 -30.33 11.79
C TYR A 16 -3.12 -29.38 10.77
N HIS A 17 -3.54 -28.12 10.74
CA HIS A 17 -3.04 -27.16 9.76
C HIS A 17 -1.55 -26.87 9.90
N HIS A 18 -1.07 -26.61 11.13
CA HIS A 18 0.30 -26.15 11.35
C HIS A 18 1.32 -27.28 11.34
N ILE A 19 0.95 -28.45 11.87
CA ILE A 19 1.87 -29.57 12.10
C ILE A 19 1.61 -30.68 11.10
N VAL A 20 0.41 -31.27 11.13
CA VAL A 20 0.13 -32.52 10.38
C VAL A 20 0.18 -32.29 8.88
N TYR A 21 -0.55 -31.30 8.37
CA TYR A 21 -0.62 -31.01 6.95
C TYR A 21 0.76 -30.63 6.40
N THR A 22 1.49 -29.74 7.08
CA THR A 22 2.85 -29.34 6.70
C THR A 22 3.80 -30.55 6.65
N ALA A 23 3.76 -31.42 7.66
CA ALA A 23 4.58 -32.62 7.70
C ALA A 23 4.23 -33.61 6.58
N VAL A 24 2.94 -33.79 6.29
CA VAL A 24 2.46 -34.63 5.18
C VAL A 24 2.97 -34.10 3.84
N MET A 25 2.84 -32.80 3.57
CA MET A 25 3.30 -32.19 2.33
C MET A 25 4.82 -32.29 2.17
N ILE A 26 5.59 -32.08 3.24
CA ILE A 26 7.05 -32.26 3.22
C ILE A 26 7.42 -33.72 2.92
N ARG A 27 6.72 -34.68 3.52
CA ARG A 27 6.97 -36.10 3.27
C ARG A 27 6.68 -36.45 1.81
N LEU A 28 5.52 -36.04 1.29
CA LEU A 28 5.13 -36.30 -0.10
C LEU A 28 6.11 -35.63 -1.09
N GLY A 29 6.63 -34.44 -0.78
CA GLY A 29 7.64 -33.76 -1.60
C GLY A 29 9.05 -34.37 -1.55
N LYS A 30 9.35 -35.28 -0.62
CA LYS A 30 10.65 -35.97 -0.50
C LYS A 30 10.71 -37.32 -1.21
N TYR A 31 9.56 -37.95 -1.46
CA TYR A 31 9.49 -39.37 -1.87
C TYR A 31 9.49 -39.60 -3.38
N HIS A 32 9.75 -38.59 -4.21
CA HIS A 32 9.93 -38.77 -5.65
C HIS A 32 11.13 -37.94 -6.13
N THR A 33 12.26 -38.64 -6.26
CA THR A 33 13.32 -38.31 -7.23
C THR A 33 12.85 -38.78 -8.59
N ASP A 34 13.02 -37.94 -9.60
CA ASP A 34 12.64 -38.15 -11.00
C ASP A 34 12.78 -39.59 -11.46
N ASP A 35 11.64 -40.23 -11.70
CA ASP A 35 11.58 -41.41 -12.54
C ASP A 35 10.72 -41.01 -13.74
N ARG A 36 11.37 -40.93 -14.91
CA ARG A 36 10.97 -40.29 -16.20
C ARG A 36 11.44 -38.84 -16.30
N SER A 37 12.16 -38.42 -17.33
CA SER A 37 12.65 -39.10 -18.52
C SER A 37 13.63 -38.14 -19.18
N THR A 38 14.77 -38.68 -19.62
CA THR A 38 15.43 -38.33 -20.89
C THR A 38 14.69 -37.25 -21.67
N SER A 39 15.31 -36.08 -21.88
CA SER A 39 14.92 -35.16 -22.95
C SER A 39 14.60 -36.02 -24.18
N PRO A 40 13.35 -36.06 -24.67
CA PRO A 40 13.11 -36.63 -25.97
C PRO A 40 14.01 -35.86 -26.93
N ALA A 41 14.82 -36.59 -27.69
CA ALA A 41 15.67 -36.01 -28.72
C ALA A 41 14.84 -35.03 -29.58
N ALA A 42 15.41 -33.83 -29.80
CA ALA A 42 14.98 -32.79 -30.73
C ALA A 42 13.64 -33.07 -31.43
N SER A 43 12.52 -32.68 -30.80
CA SER A 43 11.28 -32.47 -31.53
C SER A 43 11.54 -31.41 -32.59
N HIS A 44 11.18 -31.68 -33.85
CA HIS A 44 11.29 -30.69 -34.92
C HIS A 44 10.60 -29.38 -34.50
N HIS A 45 11.32 -28.25 -34.55
CA HIS A 45 10.80 -26.93 -34.15
C HIS A 45 9.48 -26.55 -34.85
N ASP A 46 9.17 -27.16 -35.99
CA ASP A 46 7.92 -26.96 -36.74
C ASP A 46 6.66 -27.34 -35.94
N GLU A 47 6.75 -28.29 -35.00
CA GLU A 47 5.63 -28.73 -34.16
C GLU A 47 5.37 -27.83 -32.94
N TYR A 48 6.20 -26.80 -32.71
CA TYR A 48 6.04 -25.94 -31.56
C TYR A 48 4.77 -25.04 -31.67
N PRO A 49 4.03 -24.90 -30.56
CA PRO A 49 2.87 -24.04 -30.49
C PRO A 49 3.26 -22.56 -30.64
N SER A 50 2.34 -21.76 -31.14
CA SER A 50 2.50 -20.31 -31.11
C SER A 50 2.31 -19.77 -29.69
N ILE A 51 3.17 -18.85 -29.24
CA ILE A 51 3.17 -18.29 -27.88
C ILE A 51 3.06 -16.77 -27.92
N ALA A 52 2.07 -16.23 -27.22
CA ALA A 52 2.01 -14.81 -26.87
C ALA A 52 2.52 -14.58 -25.43
N LEU A 53 3.59 -13.80 -25.27
CA LEU A 53 4.09 -13.33 -23.98
C LEU A 53 3.45 -11.97 -23.64
N VAL A 54 2.59 -11.95 -22.63
CA VAL A 54 1.77 -10.80 -22.22
C VAL A 54 2.32 -10.18 -20.94
N MET A 55 2.57 -8.86 -20.97
CA MET A 55 3.13 -8.13 -19.82
C MET A 55 2.44 -6.75 -19.64
N PRO A 56 1.58 -6.58 -18.62
CA PRO A 56 1.14 -5.25 -18.21
C PRO A 56 2.29 -4.51 -17.49
N ALA A 57 2.46 -3.22 -17.77
CA ALA A 57 3.54 -2.38 -17.27
C ALA A 57 2.98 -1.11 -16.61
N HIS A 58 3.51 -0.74 -15.45
CA HIS A 58 3.26 0.57 -14.84
C HIS A 58 4.51 1.05 -14.10
N ASN A 59 5.20 2.04 -14.65
CA ASN A 59 6.42 2.61 -14.09
C ASN A 59 7.53 1.58 -13.81
N GLU A 60 7.89 0.80 -14.84
CA GLU A 60 8.84 -0.33 -14.75
C GLU A 60 10.14 -0.05 -15.53
N ALA A 61 10.48 1.22 -15.76
CA ALA A 61 11.62 1.60 -16.61
C ALA A 61 12.96 0.97 -16.14
N ASN A 62 13.13 0.79 -14.83
CA ASN A 62 14.36 0.22 -14.25
C ASN A 62 14.63 -1.23 -14.67
N TYR A 63 13.59 -2.01 -14.99
CA TYR A 63 13.72 -3.44 -15.29
C TYR A 63 13.40 -3.77 -16.75
N MET A 64 12.73 -2.85 -17.46
CA MET A 64 12.26 -3.06 -18.84
C MET A 64 13.38 -3.49 -19.79
N ALA A 65 14.53 -2.81 -19.78
CA ALA A 65 15.65 -3.14 -20.67
C ALA A 65 16.20 -4.55 -20.41
N ALA A 66 16.34 -4.94 -19.13
CA ALA A 66 16.81 -6.28 -18.76
C ALA A 66 15.79 -7.36 -19.17
N LYS A 67 14.49 -7.08 -19.03
CA LYS A 67 13.42 -7.98 -19.46
C LYS A 67 13.42 -8.18 -20.97
N LEU A 68 13.52 -7.10 -21.74
CA LEU A 68 13.56 -7.15 -23.21
C LEU A 68 14.81 -7.90 -23.71
N ALA A 69 15.96 -7.68 -23.08
CA ALA A 69 17.18 -8.44 -23.36
C ALA A 69 16.99 -9.94 -23.08
N ASN A 70 16.39 -10.28 -21.93
CA ASN A 70 16.10 -11.67 -21.57
C ASN A 70 15.16 -12.35 -22.56
N ILE A 71 14.17 -11.65 -23.10
CA ILE A 71 13.25 -12.20 -24.10
C ILE A 71 13.94 -12.48 -25.43
N LEU A 72 14.83 -11.58 -25.89
CA LEU A 72 15.61 -11.80 -27.11
C LEU A 72 16.57 -12.99 -27.00
N MET A 73 16.91 -13.40 -25.78
CA MET A 73 17.80 -14.54 -25.52
C MET A 73 17.05 -15.86 -25.35
N LEU A 74 15.70 -15.88 -25.42
CA LEU A 74 14.95 -17.12 -25.27
C LEU A 74 15.22 -18.06 -26.43
N ASP A 75 15.45 -19.33 -26.09
CA ASP A 75 15.59 -20.41 -27.06
C ASP A 75 14.20 -20.84 -27.53
N TYR A 76 13.65 -20.12 -28.51
CA TYR A 76 12.36 -20.42 -29.14
C TYR A 76 12.30 -19.89 -30.58
N PRO A 77 11.59 -20.56 -31.51
CA PRO A 77 11.44 -20.08 -32.88
C PRO A 77 10.81 -18.68 -32.92
N ALA A 78 11.50 -17.74 -33.56
CA ALA A 78 11.14 -16.32 -33.55
C ALA A 78 9.74 -16.06 -34.14
N GLU A 79 9.41 -16.76 -35.22
CA GLU A 79 8.13 -16.70 -35.91
C GLU A 79 6.95 -17.27 -35.09
N LYS A 80 7.24 -18.04 -34.04
CA LYS A 80 6.25 -18.61 -33.12
C LYS A 80 6.10 -17.79 -31.84
N LEU A 81 6.96 -16.79 -31.61
CA LEU A 81 6.95 -15.95 -30.42
C LEU A 81 6.46 -14.54 -30.73
N SER A 82 5.49 -14.07 -29.95
CA SER A 82 5.05 -12.68 -29.96
C SER A 82 5.03 -12.10 -28.56
N VAL A 83 5.47 -10.86 -28.43
CA VAL A 83 5.53 -10.12 -27.16
C VAL A 83 4.50 -8.99 -27.20
N HIS A 84 3.69 -8.89 -26.15
CA HIS A 84 2.57 -7.96 -26.04
C HIS A 84 2.69 -7.18 -24.72
N ILE A 85 2.99 -5.89 -24.79
CA ILE A 85 3.20 -5.03 -23.62
C ILE A 85 2.12 -3.95 -23.51
N CYS A 86 1.58 -3.72 -22.32
CA CYS A 86 0.62 -2.65 -22.09
C CYS A 86 1.10 -1.70 -21.01
N CYS A 87 1.52 -0.50 -21.39
CA CYS A 87 1.83 0.59 -20.47
C CYS A 87 0.53 1.23 -19.95
N ASP A 88 0.29 1.12 -18.64
CA ASP A 88 -0.94 1.54 -17.98
C ASP A 88 -0.76 2.84 -17.20
N GLY A 89 -0.82 3.97 -17.90
CA GLY A 89 -0.63 5.30 -17.31
C GLY A 89 0.79 5.48 -16.76
N CYS A 90 1.80 5.03 -17.50
CA CYS A 90 3.19 5.24 -17.12
C CYS A 90 3.55 6.74 -17.16
N SER A 91 4.32 7.17 -16.17
CA SER A 91 4.86 8.52 -16.04
C SER A 91 6.39 8.57 -16.18
N ASP A 92 7.03 7.41 -16.22
CA ASP A 92 8.46 7.24 -16.44
C ASP A 92 8.77 6.83 -17.89
N ASN A 93 10.04 6.54 -18.17
CA ASN A 93 10.52 6.21 -19.52
C ASN A 93 10.20 4.76 -19.97
N THR A 94 9.21 4.09 -19.36
CA THR A 94 8.90 2.69 -19.68
C THR A 94 8.58 2.50 -21.17
N ALA A 95 7.75 3.39 -21.74
CA ALA A 95 7.32 3.28 -23.14
C ALA A 95 8.44 3.63 -24.13
N GLU A 96 9.31 4.57 -23.75
CA GLU A 96 10.48 5.01 -24.52
C GLU A 96 11.48 3.86 -24.67
N ILE A 97 11.75 3.10 -23.60
CA ILE A 97 12.64 1.94 -23.65
C ILE A 97 12.09 0.88 -24.62
N ILE A 98 10.79 0.61 -24.62
CA ILE A 98 10.19 -0.35 -25.56
C ILE A 98 10.43 0.10 -27.02
N LYS A 99 10.22 1.40 -27.31
CA LYS A 99 10.48 1.99 -28.64
C LYS A 99 11.93 1.84 -29.06
N GLU A 100 12.88 2.07 -28.16
CA GLU A 100 14.32 1.94 -28.43
C GLU A 100 14.71 0.49 -28.79
N TRP A 101 14.05 -0.49 -28.17
CA TRP A 101 14.35 -1.90 -28.37
C TRP A 101 13.61 -2.53 -29.55
N HIS A 102 12.54 -1.89 -30.06
CA HIS A 102 11.75 -2.40 -31.17
C HIS A 102 12.57 -2.84 -32.41
N PRO A 103 13.56 -2.07 -32.90
CA PRO A 103 14.37 -2.48 -34.04
C PRO A 103 15.15 -3.79 -33.80
N LYS A 104 15.54 -4.07 -32.56
CA LYS A 104 16.26 -5.31 -32.20
C LYS A 104 15.34 -6.53 -32.29
N PHE A 105 14.06 -6.36 -31.93
CA PHE A 105 13.04 -7.40 -32.07
C PHE A 105 12.69 -7.67 -33.53
N GLU A 106 12.54 -6.61 -34.35
CA GLU A 106 12.33 -6.75 -35.79
C GLU A 106 13.50 -7.49 -36.46
N GLN A 107 14.75 -7.15 -36.10
CA GLN A 107 15.94 -7.83 -36.60
C GLN A 107 15.99 -9.31 -36.20
N ALA A 108 15.50 -9.64 -34.99
CA ALA A 108 15.42 -11.01 -34.50
C ALA A 108 14.23 -11.80 -35.08
N GLY A 109 13.32 -11.14 -35.83
CA GLY A 109 12.10 -11.77 -36.35
C GLY A 109 11.02 -12.02 -35.30
N ILE A 110 11.15 -11.45 -34.09
CA ILE A 110 10.19 -11.62 -32.99
C ILE A 110 9.21 -10.45 -33.01
N LYS A 111 7.92 -10.76 -33.05
CA LYS A 111 6.86 -9.73 -33.07
C LYS A 111 6.75 -9.03 -31.72
N LEU A 112 7.01 -7.71 -31.65
CA LEU A 112 6.83 -6.90 -30.44
C LEU A 112 5.71 -5.87 -30.65
N GLU A 113 4.58 -6.06 -29.97
CA GLU A 113 3.47 -5.10 -29.93
C GLU A 113 3.41 -4.44 -28.56
N TRP A 114 3.18 -3.12 -28.52
CA TRP A 114 2.91 -2.43 -27.28
C TRP A 114 1.80 -1.40 -27.43
N THR A 115 1.11 -1.13 -26.33
CA THR A 115 0.14 -0.04 -26.24
C THR A 115 0.49 0.88 -25.08
N ASP A 116 0.38 2.18 -25.34
CA ASP A 116 0.57 3.22 -24.33
C ASP A 116 -0.77 3.87 -24.02
N LYS A 117 -1.23 3.73 -22.78
CA LYS A 117 -2.53 4.22 -22.32
C LYS A 117 -2.30 5.31 -21.28
N ALA A 118 -2.80 6.51 -21.55
CA ALA A 118 -2.64 7.63 -20.63
C ALA A 118 -3.34 7.44 -19.26
N ASN A 119 -4.40 6.61 -19.21
CA ASN A 119 -5.16 6.37 -17.99
C ASN A 119 -4.75 5.07 -17.30
N ASN A 120 -4.42 5.13 -16.01
CA ASN A 120 -4.22 3.93 -15.19
C ASN A 120 -5.58 3.27 -14.89
N ARG A 121 -5.81 2.06 -15.42
CA ARG A 121 -7.01 1.25 -15.16
C ARG A 121 -6.75 0.07 -14.22
N GLY A 122 -5.49 -0.15 -13.86
CA GLY A 122 -5.03 -1.26 -13.03
C GLY A 122 -4.62 -2.48 -13.86
N LYS A 123 -3.67 -3.24 -13.31
CA LYS A 123 -3.07 -4.45 -13.92
C LYS A 123 -4.11 -5.36 -14.55
N LEU A 124 -5.16 -5.71 -13.81
CA LEU A 124 -6.15 -6.70 -14.24
C LEU A 124 -7.01 -6.25 -15.42
N ALA A 125 -7.40 -4.97 -15.46
CA ALA A 125 -8.18 -4.44 -16.57
C ALA A 125 -7.37 -4.48 -17.87
N ARG A 126 -6.07 -4.17 -17.80
CA ARG A 126 -5.16 -4.29 -18.95
C ARG A 126 -4.87 -5.73 -19.32
N LEU A 127 -4.69 -6.58 -18.32
CA LEU A 127 -4.48 -8.00 -18.53
C LEU A 127 -5.67 -8.63 -19.27
N ASN A 128 -6.91 -8.41 -18.80
CA ASN A 128 -8.10 -8.92 -19.48
C ASN A 128 -8.19 -8.43 -20.93
N ALA A 129 -7.88 -7.16 -21.18
CA ALA A 129 -7.92 -6.60 -22.53
C ALA A 129 -6.87 -7.24 -23.45
N LEU A 130 -5.62 -7.39 -22.99
CA LEU A 130 -4.56 -8.04 -23.78
C LEU A 130 -4.85 -9.52 -24.00
N MET A 131 -5.20 -10.24 -22.95
CA MET A 131 -5.51 -11.67 -23.02
C MET A 131 -6.66 -11.95 -24.00
N ALA A 132 -7.71 -11.12 -24.00
CA ALA A 132 -8.83 -11.27 -24.94
C ALA A 132 -8.42 -11.01 -26.41
N GLN A 133 -7.44 -10.15 -26.64
CA GLN A 133 -6.90 -9.89 -27.98
C GLN A 133 -6.08 -11.09 -28.48
N VAL A 134 -5.22 -11.65 -27.63
CA VAL A 134 -4.27 -12.72 -28.03
C VAL A 134 -4.89 -14.12 -27.98
N SER A 135 -5.93 -14.36 -27.17
CA SER A 135 -6.46 -15.72 -26.93
C SER A 135 -7.04 -16.43 -28.15
N THR A 136 -7.36 -15.68 -29.20
CA THR A 136 -7.88 -16.23 -30.47
C THR A 136 -6.81 -16.42 -31.55
N GLN A 137 -5.61 -15.87 -31.32
CA GLN A 137 -4.54 -15.82 -32.33
C GLN A 137 -3.38 -16.77 -32.04
N TYR A 138 -3.22 -17.21 -30.80
CA TYR A 138 -2.09 -18.02 -30.35
C TYR A 138 -2.59 -19.29 -29.65
N ASP A 139 -1.75 -20.32 -29.62
CA ASP A 139 -2.06 -21.59 -28.95
C ASP A 139 -1.87 -21.48 -27.43
N LEU A 140 -0.81 -20.78 -27.01
CA LEU A 140 -0.44 -20.56 -25.63
C LEU A 140 -0.29 -19.07 -25.32
N ILE A 141 -0.61 -18.70 -24.08
CA ILE A 141 -0.37 -17.36 -23.54
C ILE A 141 0.50 -17.49 -22.30
N ALA A 142 1.68 -16.87 -22.34
CA ALA A 142 2.59 -16.72 -21.23
C ALA A 142 2.38 -15.34 -20.59
N LEU A 143 2.36 -15.30 -19.26
CA LEU A 143 2.31 -14.09 -18.47
C LEU A 143 3.60 -13.97 -17.70
N SER A 144 4.16 -12.76 -17.65
CA SER A 144 5.37 -12.49 -16.89
C SER A 144 5.38 -11.08 -16.33
N ASP A 145 5.86 -10.93 -15.11
CA ASP A 145 6.14 -9.60 -14.56
C ASP A 145 7.43 -9.04 -15.20
N ILE A 146 7.51 -7.72 -15.35
CA ILE A 146 8.65 -7.06 -15.99
C ILE A 146 9.91 -7.17 -15.12
N SER A 147 9.73 -7.17 -13.80
CA SER A 147 10.79 -7.35 -12.81
C SER A 147 11.24 -8.81 -12.64
N ALA A 148 10.69 -9.76 -13.42
CA ALA A 148 11.05 -11.17 -13.35
C ALA A 148 11.71 -11.63 -14.66
N LEU A 149 12.97 -12.07 -14.58
CA LEU A 149 13.66 -12.73 -15.70
C LEU A 149 13.27 -14.22 -15.74
N ILE A 150 13.25 -14.81 -16.93
CA ILE A 150 12.90 -16.23 -17.12
C ILE A 150 14.08 -17.00 -17.73
N SER A 151 14.17 -18.31 -17.44
CA SER A 151 15.23 -19.15 -18.01
C SER A 151 15.19 -19.15 -19.54
N ILE A 152 16.36 -19.25 -20.17
CA ILE A 152 16.52 -19.19 -21.63
C ILE A 152 15.68 -20.25 -22.33
N ASP A 153 15.58 -21.44 -21.75
CA ASP A 153 14.83 -22.59 -22.23
C ASP A 153 13.36 -22.62 -21.73
N ALA A 154 12.87 -21.57 -21.06
CA ALA A 154 11.55 -21.60 -20.43
C ALA A 154 10.41 -21.96 -21.41
N LEU A 155 10.47 -21.45 -22.64
CA LEU A 155 9.41 -21.66 -23.64
C LEU A 155 9.50 -23.03 -24.32
N THR A 156 10.69 -23.56 -24.58
CA THR A 156 10.88 -24.95 -25.06
C THR A 156 10.38 -25.94 -24.02
N GLN A 157 10.76 -25.79 -22.75
CA GLN A 157 10.28 -26.63 -21.65
C GLN A 157 8.76 -26.58 -21.48
N ALA A 158 8.18 -25.38 -21.63
CA ALA A 158 6.73 -25.22 -21.63
C ALA A 158 6.06 -25.94 -22.80
N ALA A 159 6.57 -25.78 -24.03
CA ALA A 159 6.04 -26.44 -25.22
C ALA A 159 6.01 -27.96 -25.07
N HIS A 160 7.09 -28.56 -24.55
CA HIS A 160 7.14 -29.99 -24.24
C HIS A 160 6.06 -30.41 -23.24
N SER A 161 5.88 -29.64 -22.18
CA SER A 161 4.89 -29.93 -21.13
C SER A 161 3.43 -29.85 -21.63
N PHE A 162 3.17 -29.03 -22.66
CA PHE A 162 1.84 -28.90 -23.29
C PHE A 162 1.56 -29.96 -24.37
N GLN A 163 2.49 -30.87 -24.67
CA GLN A 163 2.18 -32.06 -25.48
C GLN A 163 1.12 -32.94 -24.78
N ASN A 164 1.08 -32.93 -23.45
CA ASN A 164 -0.03 -33.51 -22.69
C ASN A 164 -1.28 -32.61 -22.81
N THR A 165 -2.34 -33.16 -23.40
CA THR A 165 -3.61 -32.47 -23.62
C THR A 165 -4.34 -32.11 -22.31
N GLU A 166 -4.07 -32.82 -21.22
CA GLU A 166 -4.65 -32.52 -19.90
C GLU A 166 -3.97 -31.34 -19.20
N THR A 167 -2.76 -30.96 -19.61
CA THR A 167 -2.06 -29.79 -19.09
C THR A 167 -2.73 -28.52 -19.61
N GLY A 168 -3.39 -27.77 -18.74
CA GLY A 168 -4.04 -26.50 -19.08
C GLY A 168 -3.17 -25.28 -18.78
N ALA A 169 -2.35 -25.35 -17.74
CA ALA A 169 -1.38 -24.31 -17.41
C ALA A 169 -0.14 -24.86 -16.69
N ILE A 170 0.94 -24.10 -16.76
CA ILE A 170 2.23 -24.39 -16.13
C ILE A 170 2.71 -23.15 -15.41
N THR A 171 3.34 -23.35 -14.26
CA THR A 171 4.00 -22.31 -13.48
C THR A 171 5.46 -22.68 -13.26
N SER A 172 6.31 -21.68 -13.04
CA SER A 172 7.75 -21.84 -12.84
C SER A 172 8.13 -21.95 -11.36
N CYS A 173 9.38 -22.35 -11.14
CA CYS A 173 10.09 -22.13 -9.89
C CYS A 173 10.33 -20.62 -9.70
N TYR A 174 10.05 -20.11 -8.49
CA TYR A 174 10.33 -18.72 -8.13
C TYR A 174 11.66 -18.62 -7.39
N LEU A 175 12.49 -17.69 -7.84
CA LEU A 175 13.81 -17.38 -7.30
C LEU A 175 13.93 -15.87 -7.13
N LEU A 176 14.79 -15.46 -6.20
CA LEU A 176 15.14 -14.06 -5.95
C LEU A 176 16.61 -13.87 -6.33
N ALA A 177 16.93 -12.84 -7.10
CA ALA A 177 18.30 -12.51 -7.46
C ALA A 177 19.12 -12.17 -6.20
N ASP A 178 18.61 -11.23 -5.41
CA ASP A 178 19.25 -10.74 -4.18
C ASP A 178 18.51 -11.24 -2.93
N ALA A 179 18.60 -12.55 -2.66
CA ALA A 179 18.01 -13.14 -1.45
C ALA A 179 19.02 -13.40 -0.34
N THR A 180 18.61 -13.11 0.89
CA THR A 180 19.26 -13.61 2.09
C THR A 180 19.18 -15.14 2.16
N GLU A 181 20.07 -15.77 2.91
CA GLU A 181 20.06 -17.23 3.11
C GLU A 181 18.71 -17.75 3.64
N GLY A 182 18.06 -16.97 4.50
CA GLY A 182 16.73 -17.29 5.02
C GLY A 182 15.64 -17.26 3.94
N GLU A 183 15.67 -16.27 3.04
CA GLU A 183 14.74 -16.16 1.92
C GLU A 183 14.95 -17.27 0.90
N LYS A 184 16.21 -17.62 0.58
CA LYS A 184 16.54 -18.75 -0.30
C LYS A 184 15.97 -20.06 0.23
N GLN A 185 16.20 -20.35 1.52
CA GLN A 185 15.66 -21.55 2.16
C GLN A 185 14.13 -21.59 2.16
N TYR A 186 13.49 -20.43 2.41
CA TYR A 186 12.03 -20.31 2.37
C TYR A 186 11.47 -20.61 0.98
N TRP A 187 12.02 -20.02 -0.07
CA TRP A 187 11.53 -20.24 -1.44
C TRP A 187 11.84 -21.64 -1.96
N GLN A 188 12.99 -22.21 -1.61
CA GLN A 188 13.28 -23.62 -1.89
C GLN A 188 12.26 -24.55 -1.21
N TRP A 189 11.89 -24.27 0.05
CA TRP A 189 10.85 -25.01 0.75
C TRP A 189 9.49 -24.85 0.09
N GLN A 190 9.13 -23.63 -0.33
CA GLN A 190 7.88 -23.35 -1.01
C GLN A 190 7.78 -24.05 -2.38
N ASN A 191 8.85 -24.04 -3.17
CA ASN A 191 8.91 -24.74 -4.46
C ASN A 191 8.75 -26.26 -4.27
N LYS A 192 9.34 -26.86 -3.22
CA LYS A 192 9.12 -28.29 -2.89
C LYS A 192 7.68 -28.62 -2.56
N ILE A 193 6.99 -27.74 -1.83
CA ILE A 193 5.56 -27.93 -1.53
C ILE A 193 4.74 -27.84 -2.81
N ARG A 194 4.96 -26.83 -3.65
CA ARG A 194 4.25 -26.67 -4.94
C ARG A 194 4.50 -27.86 -5.86
N HIS A 195 5.73 -28.40 -5.86
CA HIS A 195 6.01 -29.63 -6.59
C HIS A 195 5.15 -30.80 -6.09
N ALA A 196 5.08 -31.01 -4.77
CA ALA A 196 4.23 -32.04 -4.19
C ALA A 196 2.74 -31.82 -4.53
N GLU A 197 2.25 -30.58 -4.56
CA GLU A 197 0.89 -30.25 -5.01
C GLU A 197 0.66 -30.63 -6.48
N SER A 198 1.62 -30.30 -7.35
CA SER A 198 1.62 -30.65 -8.78
C SER A 198 1.46 -32.16 -8.98
N GLN A 199 2.23 -32.96 -8.24
CA GLN A 199 2.20 -34.43 -8.33
C GLN A 199 0.90 -35.04 -7.80
N LEU A 200 0.25 -34.40 -6.82
CA LEU A 200 -1.02 -34.85 -6.26
C LEU A 200 -2.23 -34.47 -7.11
N GLY A 201 -2.04 -33.57 -8.08
CA GLY A 201 -3.01 -33.28 -9.14
C GLY A 201 -2.79 -31.92 -9.79
N SER A 202 -2.71 -30.84 -9.00
CA SER A 202 -2.46 -29.51 -9.53
C SER A 202 -1.94 -28.56 -8.46
N VAL A 203 -1.06 -27.65 -8.89
CA VAL A 203 -0.56 -26.56 -8.07
C VAL A 203 -1.68 -25.56 -7.83
N MET A 204 -1.77 -25.07 -6.59
CA MET A 204 -2.77 -24.08 -6.23
C MET A 204 -2.31 -22.68 -6.66
N GLY A 205 -2.54 -22.33 -7.92
CA GLY A 205 -2.20 -21.03 -8.51
C GLY A 205 -0.77 -20.93 -9.06
N GLY A 206 -0.53 -19.87 -9.84
CA GLY A 206 0.78 -19.53 -10.39
C GLY A 206 1.60 -18.66 -9.43
N ASN A 207 2.88 -18.50 -9.74
CA ASN A 207 3.67 -17.37 -9.27
C ASN A 207 3.49 -16.21 -10.26
N GLY A 208 3.22 -14.99 -9.79
CA GLY A 208 3.05 -13.82 -10.65
C GLY A 208 4.21 -13.54 -11.61
N ALA A 209 5.42 -14.02 -11.28
CA ALA A 209 6.64 -13.85 -12.07
C ALA A 209 6.59 -14.48 -13.47
N PHE A 210 6.15 -15.73 -13.58
CA PHE A 210 6.00 -16.40 -14.88
C PHE A 210 5.06 -17.61 -14.79
N TYR A 211 4.03 -17.62 -15.63
CA TYR A 211 3.21 -18.80 -15.87
C TYR A 211 2.64 -18.76 -17.27
N ILE A 212 2.30 -19.92 -17.81
CA ILE A 212 1.83 -20.08 -19.18
C ILE A 212 0.61 -20.99 -19.20
N MET A 213 -0.35 -20.69 -20.06
CA MET A 213 -1.59 -21.45 -20.17
C MET A 213 -2.03 -21.62 -21.62
N ARG A 214 -2.89 -22.60 -21.87
CA ARG A 214 -3.58 -22.71 -23.17
C ARG A 214 -4.46 -21.48 -23.38
N ALA A 215 -4.29 -20.83 -24.53
CA ALA A 215 -5.03 -19.63 -24.89
C ALA A 215 -6.54 -19.85 -24.87
N SER A 216 -6.98 -21.02 -25.35
CA SER A 216 -8.38 -21.44 -25.39
C SER A 216 -9.06 -21.57 -24.02
N LEU A 217 -8.29 -21.65 -22.94
CA LEU A 217 -8.80 -21.77 -21.57
C LEU A 217 -8.89 -20.41 -20.86
N PHE A 218 -8.50 -19.31 -21.52
CA PHE A 218 -8.57 -17.98 -20.92
C PHE A 218 -10.02 -17.61 -20.58
N THR A 219 -10.24 -17.26 -19.31
CA THR A 219 -11.51 -16.69 -18.84
C THR A 219 -11.22 -15.31 -18.24
N PRO A 220 -11.88 -14.23 -18.70
CA PRO A 220 -11.69 -12.90 -18.14
C PRO A 220 -12.10 -12.90 -16.67
N LEU A 221 -11.27 -12.26 -15.84
CA LEU A 221 -11.52 -12.15 -14.41
C LEU A 221 -12.31 -10.87 -14.09
N PRO A 222 -13.16 -10.87 -13.06
CA PRO A 222 -13.77 -9.64 -12.55
C PRO A 222 -12.73 -8.58 -12.17
N GLU A 223 -12.97 -7.29 -12.47
CA GLU A 223 -12.01 -6.19 -12.19
C GLU A 223 -11.66 -6.03 -10.70
N ASP A 224 -12.49 -6.54 -9.79
CA ASP A 224 -12.26 -6.56 -8.34
C ASP A 224 -11.45 -7.78 -7.86
N THR A 225 -10.93 -8.60 -8.78
CA THR A 225 -10.06 -9.73 -8.43
C THR A 225 -8.72 -9.22 -7.90
N ILE A 226 -8.35 -9.65 -6.69
CA ILE A 226 -7.18 -9.14 -5.97
C ILE A 226 -5.88 -9.82 -6.43
N ASN A 227 -5.96 -11.12 -6.74
CA ASN A 227 -4.81 -11.99 -7.03
C ASN A 227 -5.04 -12.78 -8.32
N ASP A 228 -4.70 -12.18 -9.45
CA ASP A 228 -4.91 -12.73 -10.79
C ASP A 228 -4.06 -13.96 -11.09
N ASP A 229 -2.79 -13.96 -10.67
CA ASP A 229 -1.83 -15.06 -10.78
C ASP A 229 -2.31 -16.37 -10.12
N PHE A 230 -3.12 -16.26 -9.08
CA PHE A 230 -3.81 -17.38 -8.47
C PHE A 230 -5.09 -17.71 -9.24
N MET A 231 -5.94 -16.72 -9.50
CA MET A 231 -7.29 -16.95 -10.03
C MET A 231 -7.32 -17.48 -11.47
N LEU A 232 -6.41 -17.04 -12.34
CA LEU A 232 -6.34 -17.52 -13.72
C LEU A 232 -6.08 -19.04 -13.80
N PRO A 233 -5.05 -19.60 -13.15
CA PRO A 233 -4.88 -21.05 -13.07
C PRO A 233 -6.05 -21.77 -12.38
N MET A 234 -6.70 -21.15 -11.40
CA MET A 234 -7.90 -21.76 -10.81
C MET A 234 -9.07 -21.85 -11.81
N MET A 235 -9.20 -20.90 -12.74
CA MET A 235 -10.21 -20.99 -13.81
C MET A 235 -9.88 -22.10 -14.82
N VAL A 236 -8.60 -22.41 -15.03
CA VAL A 236 -8.15 -23.58 -15.80
C VAL A 236 -8.56 -24.88 -15.09
N ILE A 237 -8.32 -24.99 -13.78
CA ILE A 237 -8.76 -26.15 -12.97
C ILE A 237 -10.29 -26.29 -12.98
N LYS A 238 -11.02 -25.18 -12.93
CA LYS A 238 -12.49 -25.18 -12.99
C LYS A 238 -13.02 -25.78 -14.30
N GLN A 239 -12.28 -25.60 -15.40
CA GLN A 239 -12.58 -26.17 -16.70
C GLN A 239 -12.17 -27.65 -16.84
N GLY A 240 -11.53 -28.24 -15.81
CA GLY A 240 -11.18 -29.65 -15.76
C GLY A 240 -9.76 -30.00 -16.17
N TYR A 241 -8.89 -28.99 -16.36
CA TYR A 241 -7.50 -29.19 -16.74
C TYR A 241 -6.54 -29.14 -15.55
N ASN A 242 -5.35 -29.70 -15.73
CA ASN A 242 -4.30 -29.70 -14.72
C ASN A 242 -3.45 -28.43 -14.79
N VAL A 243 -3.01 -27.95 -13.63
CA VAL A 243 -2.03 -26.87 -13.49
C VAL A 243 -0.78 -27.43 -12.84
N LEU A 244 0.34 -27.42 -13.57
CA LEU A 244 1.55 -28.12 -13.15
C LEU A 244 2.69 -27.15 -12.83
N LEU A 245 3.55 -27.52 -11.87
CA LEU A 245 4.85 -26.88 -11.69
C LEU A 245 5.86 -27.59 -12.58
N ASN A 246 6.48 -26.87 -13.52
CA ASN A 246 7.66 -27.38 -14.21
C ASN A 246 8.90 -26.92 -13.43
N GLN A 247 9.70 -27.87 -12.95
CA GLN A 247 10.87 -27.57 -12.11
C GLN A 247 12.05 -26.99 -12.89
N ASP A 248 12.12 -27.27 -14.19
CA ASP A 248 13.20 -26.84 -15.06
C ASP A 248 13.03 -25.37 -15.49
N ILE A 249 11.79 -24.87 -15.46
CA ILE A 249 11.49 -23.47 -15.72
C ILE A 249 11.74 -22.63 -14.47
N ASN A 250 12.68 -21.69 -14.56
CA ASN A 250 13.00 -20.78 -13.48
C ASN A 250 12.59 -19.34 -13.81
N SER A 251 12.02 -18.65 -12.82
CA SER A 251 11.78 -17.20 -12.85
C SER A 251 12.56 -16.54 -11.71
N VAL A 252 13.32 -15.50 -12.04
CA VAL A 252 14.22 -14.79 -11.13
C VAL A 252 13.74 -13.35 -10.99
N GLU A 253 13.24 -13.01 -9.81
CA GLU A 253 12.87 -11.65 -9.45
C GLU A 253 14.11 -10.80 -9.19
N ILE A 254 14.22 -9.68 -9.92
CA ILE A 254 15.33 -8.72 -9.81
C ILE A 254 14.94 -7.44 -9.05
N SER A 255 13.66 -7.26 -8.70
CA SER A 255 13.26 -6.15 -7.83
C SER A 255 13.68 -6.41 -6.38
N PRO A 256 14.29 -5.43 -5.67
CA PRO A 256 14.61 -5.58 -4.26
C PRO A 256 13.33 -5.71 -3.44
N SER A 257 13.36 -6.61 -2.45
CA SER A 257 12.30 -6.77 -1.46
C SER A 257 12.26 -5.52 -0.56
N THR A 258 11.49 -4.51 -0.95
CA THR A 258 11.30 -3.32 -0.10
C THR A 258 10.38 -3.69 1.07
N ASP A 259 10.96 -3.77 2.26
CA ASP A 259 10.26 -4.07 3.53
C ASP A 259 9.24 -2.99 3.96
N GLN A 260 9.09 -1.92 3.18
CA GLN A 260 8.57 -0.64 3.66
C GLN A 260 7.05 -0.44 3.52
N GLN A 261 6.27 -1.44 3.13
CA GLN A 261 4.78 -1.41 3.25
C GLN A 261 4.19 -2.77 3.67
N ASN A 262 4.84 -3.45 4.62
CA ASN A 262 4.49 -4.79 5.08
C ASN A 262 3.02 -4.93 5.56
N HIS A 263 2.41 -3.91 6.15
CA HIS A 263 1.06 -4.05 6.74
C HIS A 263 -0.08 -3.99 5.69
N GLN A 264 -0.09 -2.98 4.81
CA GLN A 264 -1.14 -2.83 3.79
C GLN A 264 -1.10 -3.99 2.78
N ARG A 265 0.10 -4.41 2.37
CA ARG A 265 0.29 -5.60 1.52
C ARG A 265 -0.30 -6.85 2.19
N ARG A 266 -0.05 -7.07 3.49
CA ARG A 266 -0.61 -8.22 4.22
C ARG A 266 -2.13 -8.17 4.35
N GLN A 267 -2.70 -6.99 4.56
CA GLN A 267 -4.16 -6.85 4.56
C GLN A 267 -4.75 -7.19 3.18
N ARG A 268 -4.11 -6.76 2.09
CA ARG A 268 -4.52 -7.15 0.73
C ARG A 268 -4.41 -8.65 0.51
N ILE A 269 -3.33 -9.29 0.96
CA ILE A 269 -3.18 -10.76 0.91
C ILE A 269 -4.32 -11.45 1.69
N GLY A 270 -4.67 -10.96 2.88
CA GLY A 270 -5.80 -11.48 3.66
C GLY A 270 -7.15 -11.37 2.94
N ALA A 271 -7.43 -10.20 2.36
CA ALA A 271 -8.62 -9.98 1.53
C ALA A 271 -8.65 -10.91 0.31
N GLY A 272 -7.52 -11.03 -0.39
CA GLY A 272 -7.34 -11.93 -1.54
C GLY A 272 -7.57 -13.39 -1.16
N ASN A 273 -7.00 -13.87 -0.07
CA ASN A 273 -7.20 -15.23 0.42
C ASN A 273 -8.68 -15.56 0.70
N LEU A 274 -9.44 -14.61 1.26
CA LEU A 274 -10.88 -14.78 1.45
C LEU A 274 -11.65 -14.79 0.12
N GLN A 275 -11.32 -13.90 -0.81
CA GLN A 275 -11.89 -13.93 -2.16
C GLN A 275 -11.61 -15.28 -2.84
N GLN A 276 -10.39 -15.81 -2.74
CA GLN A 276 -10.00 -17.12 -3.25
C GLN A 276 -10.84 -18.24 -2.63
N LEU A 277 -11.01 -18.25 -1.30
CA LEU A 277 -11.85 -19.24 -0.61
C LEU A 277 -13.30 -19.22 -1.11
N ILE A 278 -13.85 -18.03 -1.36
CA ILE A 278 -15.22 -17.85 -1.86
C ILE A 278 -15.31 -18.29 -3.33
N CYS A 279 -14.44 -17.81 -4.19
CA CYS A 279 -14.48 -18.06 -5.63
C CYS A 279 -14.12 -19.51 -5.98
N CYS A 280 -13.20 -20.14 -5.24
CA CYS A 280 -12.74 -21.51 -5.45
C CYS A 280 -13.55 -22.57 -4.71
N ARG A 281 -14.76 -22.24 -4.21
CA ARG A 281 -15.65 -23.20 -3.54
C ARG A 281 -15.99 -24.44 -4.38
N PHE A 282 -15.86 -24.34 -5.71
CA PHE A 282 -16.11 -25.44 -6.64
C PHE A 282 -15.17 -26.65 -6.42
N LEU A 283 -13.99 -26.43 -5.84
CA LEU A 283 -13.03 -27.50 -5.52
C LEU A 283 -13.54 -28.48 -4.46
N PHE A 284 -14.50 -28.05 -3.62
CA PHE A 284 -15.13 -28.93 -2.63
C PHE A 284 -16.21 -29.84 -3.23
N SER A 285 -16.36 -29.85 -4.56
CA SER A 285 -17.25 -30.78 -5.24
C SER A 285 -16.77 -32.24 -5.08
N PRO A 286 -17.70 -33.22 -5.02
CA PRO A 286 -17.34 -34.64 -4.90
C PRO A 286 -16.45 -35.18 -6.03
N LYS A 287 -16.36 -34.48 -7.17
CA LYS A 287 -15.51 -34.83 -8.32
C LYS A 287 -14.04 -34.48 -8.09
N GLN A 288 -13.73 -33.52 -7.23
CA GLN A 288 -12.40 -32.94 -7.05
C GLN A 288 -11.83 -33.18 -5.65
N LYS A 289 -12.16 -34.31 -4.99
CA LYS A 289 -11.82 -34.58 -3.57
C LYS A 289 -10.36 -34.32 -3.21
N LYS A 290 -9.41 -34.72 -4.06
CA LYS A 290 -7.96 -34.49 -3.83
C LYS A 290 -7.62 -33.00 -3.84
N LEU A 291 -8.10 -32.26 -4.84
CA LEU A 291 -7.89 -30.82 -4.97
C LEU A 291 -8.61 -30.04 -3.87
N GLY A 292 -9.83 -30.45 -3.51
CA GLY A 292 -10.57 -29.88 -2.38
C GLY A 292 -9.85 -30.08 -1.05
N TRP A 293 -9.21 -31.24 -0.84
CA TRP A 293 -8.36 -31.48 0.32
C TRP A 293 -7.12 -30.59 0.32
N LEU A 294 -6.37 -30.52 -0.79
CA LEU A 294 -5.20 -29.67 -0.93
C LEU A 294 -5.54 -28.19 -0.67
N PHE A 295 -6.58 -27.69 -1.33
CA PHE A 295 -7.03 -26.31 -1.19
C PHE A 295 -7.56 -26.03 0.21
N GLY A 296 -8.43 -26.89 0.74
CA GLY A 296 -9.03 -26.73 2.06
C GLY A 296 -8.00 -26.76 3.18
N SER A 297 -7.08 -27.74 3.16
CA SER A 297 -6.09 -27.93 4.22
C SER A 297 -4.96 -26.90 4.17
N GLY A 298 -4.52 -26.50 2.98
CA GLY A 298 -3.41 -25.56 2.79
C GLY A 298 -3.83 -24.09 2.78
N LYS A 299 -4.82 -23.73 1.96
CA LYS A 299 -5.24 -22.33 1.75
C LYS A 299 -6.52 -21.97 2.50
N GLY A 300 -7.51 -22.86 2.53
CA GLY A 300 -8.77 -22.65 3.22
C GLY A 300 -8.60 -22.46 4.72
N LEU A 301 -8.00 -23.44 5.41
CA LEU A 301 -7.74 -23.39 6.84
C LEU A 301 -6.86 -22.20 7.24
N ARG A 302 -5.85 -21.85 6.44
CA ARG A 302 -5.02 -20.67 6.66
C ARG A 302 -5.85 -19.38 6.67
N THR A 303 -6.78 -19.28 5.73
CA THR A 303 -7.68 -18.13 5.57
C THR A 303 -8.62 -18.00 6.76
N VAL A 304 -9.24 -19.10 7.20
CA VAL A 304 -10.18 -19.08 8.33
C VAL A 304 -9.51 -19.14 9.71
N MET A 305 -8.20 -19.39 9.78
CA MET A 305 -7.46 -19.56 11.02
C MET A 305 -7.65 -18.41 12.04
N PRO A 306 -7.64 -17.12 11.64
CA PRO A 306 -7.90 -16.05 12.60
C PRO A 306 -9.26 -16.18 13.31
N PHE A 307 -10.31 -16.62 12.60
CA PHE A 307 -11.62 -16.87 13.19
C PHE A 307 -11.62 -18.10 14.09
N ILE A 308 -10.90 -19.17 13.70
CA ILE A 308 -10.71 -20.38 14.53
C ILE A 308 -10.04 -20.02 15.86
N LEU A 309 -8.98 -19.19 15.83
CA LEU A 309 -8.26 -18.79 17.04
C LEU A 309 -9.09 -17.90 17.96
N ILE A 310 -9.91 -16.99 17.41
CA ILE A 310 -10.85 -16.18 18.18
C ILE A 310 -11.94 -17.07 18.79
N GLY A 311 -12.54 -17.96 18.00
CA GLY A 311 -13.55 -18.91 18.49
C GLY A 311 -13.01 -19.81 19.59
N TYR A 312 -11.75 -20.25 19.46
CA TYR A 312 -11.05 -21.04 20.47
C TYR A 312 -10.88 -20.26 21.79
N LEU A 313 -10.46 -18.99 21.72
CA LEU A 313 -10.30 -18.14 22.90
C LEU A 313 -11.65 -17.91 23.61
N LEU A 314 -12.71 -17.64 22.85
CA LEU A 314 -14.04 -17.41 23.40
C LEU A 314 -14.60 -18.68 24.06
N ALA A 315 -14.47 -19.84 23.40
CA ALA A 315 -14.96 -21.11 23.93
C ALA A 315 -14.20 -21.55 25.19
N THR A 316 -12.88 -21.39 25.22
CA THR A 316 -12.06 -21.69 26.41
C THR A 316 -12.32 -20.70 27.55
N SER A 317 -12.54 -19.41 27.23
CA SER A 317 -12.90 -18.39 28.23
C SER A 317 -14.25 -18.67 28.87
N ALA A 318 -15.26 -19.08 28.09
CA ALA A 318 -16.57 -19.48 28.62
C ALA A 318 -16.47 -20.69 29.58
N LEU A 319 -15.63 -21.68 29.25
CA LEU A 319 -15.36 -22.84 30.12
C LEU A 319 -14.57 -22.45 31.39
N ALA A 320 -13.65 -21.49 31.29
CA ALA A 320 -12.90 -21.00 32.45
C ALA A 320 -13.82 -20.28 33.44
N ILE A 321 -14.76 -19.47 32.96
CA ILE A 321 -15.79 -18.79 33.79
C ILE A 321 -16.70 -19.81 34.50
N GLN A 322 -16.95 -20.97 33.88
CA GLN A 322 -17.69 -22.09 34.49
C GLN A 322 -16.86 -22.88 35.53
N GLY A 323 -15.64 -22.43 35.86
CA GLY A 323 -14.80 -23.02 36.90
C GLY A 323 -13.80 -24.07 36.42
N SER A 324 -13.61 -24.24 35.11
CA SER A 324 -12.62 -25.20 34.61
C SER A 324 -11.18 -24.67 34.68
N LEU A 325 -10.35 -25.31 35.51
CA LEU A 325 -8.93 -24.99 35.64
C LEU A 325 -8.16 -25.17 34.31
N LEU A 326 -8.38 -26.29 33.61
CA LEU A 326 -7.71 -26.57 32.33
C LEU A 326 -8.03 -25.50 31.30
N ALA A 327 -9.29 -25.08 31.20
CA ALA A 327 -9.69 -24.01 30.30
C ALA A 327 -9.03 -22.67 30.67
N GLY A 328 -8.94 -22.37 31.98
CA GLY A 328 -8.21 -21.19 32.48
C GLY A 328 -6.73 -21.19 32.06
N LEU A 329 -6.04 -22.32 32.19
CA LEU A 329 -4.64 -22.46 31.75
C LEU A 329 -4.48 -22.26 30.23
N LEU A 330 -5.41 -22.78 29.42
CA LEU A 330 -5.40 -22.60 27.97
C LEU A 330 -5.58 -21.13 27.57
N VAL A 331 -6.50 -20.40 28.23
CA VAL A 331 -6.70 -18.97 28.01
C VAL A 331 -5.44 -18.19 28.36
N ILE A 332 -4.84 -18.45 29.52
CA ILE A 332 -3.59 -17.81 29.95
C ILE A 332 -2.48 -18.08 28.94
N GLY A 333 -2.33 -19.33 28.48
CA GLY A 333 -1.34 -19.70 27.47
C GLY A 333 -1.52 -18.93 26.16
N GLN A 334 -2.76 -18.84 25.66
CA GLN A 334 -3.07 -18.11 24.43
C GLN A 334 -2.84 -16.60 24.56
N LEU A 335 -3.31 -15.98 25.66
CA LEU A 335 -3.09 -14.56 25.93
C LEU A 335 -1.61 -14.22 26.10
N SER A 336 -0.86 -15.10 26.77
CA SER A 336 0.60 -14.95 26.93
C SER A 336 1.30 -15.03 25.57
N ALA A 337 0.88 -15.94 24.69
CA ALA A 337 1.43 -16.03 23.34
C ALA A 337 1.15 -14.76 22.51
N TYR A 338 -0.03 -14.15 22.65
CA TYR A 338 -0.36 -12.88 22.01
C TYR A 338 0.44 -11.72 22.60
N PHE A 339 0.60 -11.67 23.92
CA PHE A 339 1.41 -10.67 24.59
C PHE A 339 2.87 -10.71 24.11
N LEU A 340 3.48 -11.90 24.07
CA LEU A 340 4.83 -12.09 23.55
C LEU A 340 4.98 -11.63 22.10
N ALA A 341 3.94 -11.81 21.27
CA ALA A 341 3.95 -11.36 19.89
C ALA A 341 3.88 -9.82 19.76
N VAL A 342 3.39 -9.08 20.77
CA VAL A 342 3.36 -7.61 20.74
C VAL A 342 4.69 -6.98 21.19
N LEU A 343 5.49 -7.68 22.00
CA LEU A 343 6.72 -7.15 22.58
C LEU A 343 7.72 -6.53 21.57
N PRO A 344 7.95 -7.09 20.36
CA PRO A 344 8.82 -6.45 19.37
C PRO A 344 8.32 -5.07 18.92
N ALA A 345 7.00 -4.84 18.88
CA ALA A 345 6.44 -3.53 18.57
C ALA A 345 6.70 -2.47 19.66
N TRP A 346 7.10 -2.91 20.87
CA TRP A 346 7.54 -2.06 21.97
C TRP A 346 9.07 -2.01 22.12
N GLY A 347 9.81 -2.46 21.10
CA GLY A 347 11.28 -2.37 21.07
C GLY A 347 12.01 -3.55 21.69
N VAL A 348 11.31 -4.61 22.11
CA VAL A 348 11.95 -5.84 22.61
C VAL A 348 12.34 -6.73 21.43
N ASN A 349 13.52 -6.47 20.87
CA ASN A 349 13.99 -7.18 19.68
C ASN A 349 14.81 -8.42 20.03
N GLN A 350 14.16 -9.58 20.06
CA GLN A 350 14.82 -10.88 20.03
C GLN A 350 14.39 -11.70 18.81
N LYS A 351 15.29 -12.57 18.31
CA LYS A 351 15.07 -13.39 17.10
C LYS A 351 13.79 -14.24 17.18
N HIS A 352 13.55 -14.91 18.31
CA HIS A 352 12.37 -15.77 18.49
C HIS A 352 11.08 -14.95 18.62
N LEU A 353 11.11 -13.85 19.39
CA LEU A 353 9.97 -12.93 19.51
C LEU A 353 9.62 -12.30 18.15
N SER A 354 10.61 -11.97 17.34
CA SER A 354 10.40 -11.40 16.00
C SER A 354 9.72 -12.40 15.05
N LYS A 355 10.14 -13.68 15.08
CA LYS A 355 9.45 -14.75 14.33
C LYS A 355 8.01 -14.94 14.81
N TRP A 356 7.79 -14.85 16.11
CA TRP A 356 6.45 -15.01 16.70
C TRP A 356 5.53 -13.84 16.39
N HIS A 357 6.06 -12.61 16.50
CA HIS A 357 5.40 -11.39 16.04
C HIS A 357 5.02 -11.47 14.57
N TYR A 358 5.93 -11.95 13.71
CA TYR A 358 5.66 -12.11 12.28
C TYR A 358 4.46 -13.05 12.02
N LEU A 359 4.40 -14.19 12.72
CA LEU A 359 3.33 -15.18 12.57
C LEU A 359 1.98 -14.64 13.05
N VAL A 360 1.92 -14.13 14.29
CA VAL A 360 0.67 -13.60 14.88
C VAL A 360 0.22 -12.33 14.15
N GLY A 361 1.16 -11.43 13.83
CA GLY A 361 0.90 -10.23 13.05
C GLY A 361 0.40 -10.53 11.63
N GLY A 362 0.81 -11.66 11.04
CA GLY A 362 0.26 -12.19 9.80
C GLY A 362 -1.24 -12.52 9.91
N TYR A 363 -1.64 -13.27 10.93
CA TYR A 363 -3.05 -13.60 11.17
C TYR A 363 -3.90 -12.36 11.49
N TYR A 364 -3.38 -11.44 12.30
CA TYR A 364 -4.04 -10.17 12.60
C TYR A 364 -4.27 -9.32 11.34
N SER A 365 -3.22 -9.11 10.54
CA SER A 365 -3.32 -8.34 9.29
C SER A 365 -4.27 -9.01 8.29
N SER A 366 -4.25 -10.35 8.23
CA SER A 366 -5.15 -11.13 7.40
C SER A 366 -6.61 -10.93 7.82
N LEU A 367 -6.91 -11.03 9.12
CA LEU A 367 -8.26 -10.80 9.67
C LEU A 367 -8.79 -9.41 9.29
N PHE A 368 -7.97 -8.38 9.49
CA PHE A 368 -8.38 -7.02 9.16
C PHE A 368 -8.65 -6.87 7.65
N GLY A 369 -7.78 -7.44 6.80
CA GLY A 369 -8.00 -7.51 5.35
C GLY A 369 -9.32 -8.17 4.97
N MET A 370 -9.63 -9.31 5.58
CA MET A 370 -10.88 -10.05 5.36
C MET A 370 -12.12 -9.24 5.77
N VAL A 371 -12.10 -8.58 6.93
CA VAL A 371 -13.21 -7.71 7.38
C VAL A 371 -13.40 -6.54 6.41
N ARG A 372 -12.32 -5.91 5.95
CA ARG A 372 -12.37 -4.85 4.94
C ARG A 372 -12.98 -5.33 3.62
N TYR A 373 -12.64 -6.55 3.18
CA TYR A 373 -13.22 -7.17 2.00
C TYR A 373 -14.73 -7.39 2.13
N LEU A 374 -15.18 -7.97 3.25
CA LEU A 374 -16.61 -8.16 3.53
C LEU A 374 -17.39 -6.84 3.58
N ASN A 375 -16.74 -5.76 4.05
CA ASN A 375 -17.30 -4.40 4.04
C ASN A 375 -17.24 -3.71 2.66
N GLY A 376 -16.82 -4.40 1.60
CA GLY A 376 -16.84 -3.89 0.23
C GLY A 376 -15.70 -2.93 -0.13
N GLN A 377 -14.63 -2.85 0.67
CA GLN A 377 -13.53 -1.89 0.45
C GLN A 377 -12.57 -2.27 -0.69
N PHE A 378 -12.76 -3.42 -1.34
CA PHE A 378 -11.95 -3.91 -2.46
C PHE A 378 -12.74 -3.99 -3.79
N LYS A 379 -13.92 -3.37 -3.87
CA LYS A 379 -14.78 -3.40 -5.07
C LYS A 379 -14.22 -2.66 -6.29
N GLN A 380 -13.19 -1.85 -6.12
CA GLN A 380 -12.49 -1.20 -7.22
C GLN A 380 -11.11 -1.84 -7.33
N GLY A 381 -10.73 -2.26 -8.55
CA GLY A 381 -9.40 -2.79 -8.83
C GLY A 381 -8.31 -1.86 -8.27
N TRP A 382 -7.20 -2.45 -7.83
CA TRP A 382 -6.13 -1.69 -7.20
C TRP A 382 -5.57 -0.66 -8.20
N ARG A 383 -5.83 0.61 -7.92
CA ARG A 383 -5.23 1.75 -8.62
C ARG A 383 -4.00 2.13 -7.82
N HIS A 384 -2.90 2.47 -8.50
CA HIS A 384 -1.97 3.40 -7.87
C HIS A 384 -2.81 4.62 -7.52
N LEU A 385 -3.04 4.84 -6.23
CA LEU A 385 -3.64 6.10 -5.81
C LEU A 385 -2.70 7.17 -6.39
N PRO A 386 -3.22 8.21 -7.08
CA PRO A 386 -2.42 9.38 -7.37
C PRO A 386 -1.76 9.85 -6.05
N PRO A 387 -0.60 10.53 -6.10
CA PRO A 387 0.16 10.91 -4.90
C PRO A 387 -0.81 11.42 -3.85
N LEU A 388 -0.74 10.85 -2.63
CA LEU A 388 -1.75 10.99 -1.58
C LEU A 388 -2.19 12.45 -1.40
N TYR A 389 -3.25 12.88 -2.09
CA TYR A 389 -3.82 14.23 -1.94
C TYR A 389 -4.74 14.31 -0.71
N ASP A 390 -5.08 13.16 -0.13
CA ASP A 390 -5.86 13.05 1.08
C ASP A 390 -5.04 12.30 2.15
N TYR A 391 -4.17 13.06 2.81
CA TYR A 391 -3.34 12.57 3.93
C TYR A 391 -4.17 12.17 5.16
N GLN A 392 -5.46 12.50 5.18
CA GLN A 392 -6.33 12.35 6.35
C GLN A 392 -7.18 11.09 6.24
N ALA A 393 -7.06 10.19 7.23
CA ALA A 393 -8.11 9.19 7.40
C ALA A 393 -9.43 9.91 7.69
N ARG A 394 -10.56 9.49 7.08
CA ARG A 394 -11.88 10.12 7.31
C ARG A 394 -12.24 10.23 8.79
N SER A 395 -11.87 9.23 9.59
CA SER A 395 -12.04 9.27 11.05
C SER A 395 -11.21 10.38 11.70
N THR A 396 -9.94 10.54 11.30
CA THR A 396 -9.09 11.65 11.75
C THR A 396 -9.68 12.99 11.36
N GLN A 397 -10.16 13.17 10.12
CA GLN A 397 -10.74 14.43 9.65
C GLN A 397 -11.97 14.83 10.49
N CYS A 398 -12.88 13.90 10.75
CA CYS A 398 -14.05 14.14 11.60
C CYS A 398 -13.65 14.48 13.04
N CYS A 399 -12.80 13.66 13.66
CA CYS A 399 -12.36 13.87 15.04
C CYS A 399 -11.58 15.18 15.21
N LYS A 400 -10.69 15.48 14.25
CA LYS A 400 -9.92 16.73 14.21
C LYS A 400 -10.83 17.94 14.07
N ARG A 401 -11.78 17.90 13.13
CA ARG A 401 -12.71 19.02 12.95
C ARG A 401 -13.55 19.27 14.19
N LEU A 402 -14.04 18.22 14.85
CA LEU A 402 -14.78 18.35 16.11
C LEU A 402 -13.88 18.95 17.20
N SER A 403 -12.64 18.47 17.32
CA SER A 403 -11.66 18.99 18.29
C SER A 403 -11.33 20.48 18.03
N ASP A 404 -11.06 20.86 16.78
CA ASP A 404 -10.78 22.24 16.37
C ASP A 404 -11.95 23.18 16.74
N LEU A 405 -13.19 22.75 16.51
CA LEU A 405 -14.40 23.51 16.86
C LEU A 405 -14.55 23.69 18.37
N VAL A 406 -14.45 22.60 19.15
CA VAL A 406 -14.60 22.63 20.61
C VAL A 406 -13.50 23.48 21.25
N LEU A 407 -12.24 23.24 20.89
CA LEU A 407 -11.11 23.97 21.47
C LEU A 407 -11.10 25.45 21.07
N SER A 408 -11.45 25.78 19.82
CA SER A 408 -11.53 27.18 19.39
C SER A 408 -12.70 27.91 20.02
N PHE A 409 -13.84 27.24 20.22
CA PHE A 409 -14.97 27.82 20.95
C PHE A 409 -14.61 28.12 22.40
N ILE A 410 -13.97 27.18 23.10
CA ILE A 410 -13.48 27.39 24.47
C ILE A 410 -12.48 28.55 24.50
N GLY A 411 -11.50 28.55 23.59
CA GLY A 411 -10.49 29.62 23.49
C GLY A 411 -11.12 31.00 23.22
N LEU A 412 -12.14 31.06 22.35
CA LEU A 412 -12.86 32.29 22.07
C LEU A 412 -13.59 32.80 23.32
N VAL A 413 -14.36 31.95 24.01
CA VAL A 413 -15.11 32.35 25.22
C VAL A 413 -14.17 32.81 26.33
N LEU A 414 -13.07 32.09 26.58
CA LEU A 414 -12.11 32.44 27.61
C LEU A 414 -11.37 33.75 27.32
N THR A 415 -11.13 34.06 26.05
CA THR A 415 -10.37 35.27 25.69
C THR A 415 -11.26 36.48 25.44
N LEU A 416 -12.56 36.30 25.15
CA LEU A 416 -13.50 37.37 24.84
C LEU A 416 -13.50 38.54 25.85
N PRO A 417 -13.43 38.31 27.18
CA PRO A 417 -13.36 39.41 28.17
C PRO A 417 -12.13 40.31 28.03
N LEU A 418 -11.03 39.80 27.43
CA LEU A 418 -9.79 40.55 27.23
C LEU A 418 -9.85 41.45 25.98
N TRP A 419 -10.76 41.17 25.04
CA TRP A 419 -10.79 41.86 23.75
C TRP A 419 -11.07 43.37 23.86
N PRO A 420 -11.99 43.86 24.71
CA PRO A 420 -12.20 45.30 24.89
C PRO A 420 -10.96 46.03 25.41
N VAL A 421 -10.19 45.39 26.31
CA VAL A 421 -8.94 45.94 26.86
C VAL A 421 -7.90 46.05 25.76
N ILE A 422 -7.71 44.98 24.97
CA ILE A 422 -6.79 44.97 23.82
C ILE A 422 -7.20 46.02 22.79
N ALA A 423 -8.49 46.12 22.49
CA ALA A 423 -9.04 47.10 21.55
C ALA A 423 -8.76 48.55 21.99
N LEU A 424 -8.94 48.85 23.28
CA LEU A 424 -8.62 50.16 23.85
C LEU A 424 -7.12 50.47 23.73
N LEU A 425 -6.24 49.53 24.09
CA LEU A 425 -4.79 49.71 23.98
C LEU A 425 -4.35 49.98 22.54
N ILE A 426 -4.92 49.26 21.56
CA ILE A 426 -4.63 49.46 20.13
C ILE A 426 -5.07 50.86 19.65
N LYS A 427 -6.22 51.34 20.13
CA LYS A 427 -6.77 52.66 19.78
C LYS A 427 -5.99 53.82 20.41
N LEU A 428 -5.44 53.62 21.60
CA LEU A 428 -4.58 54.59 22.27
C LEU A 428 -3.20 54.68 21.62
N ASP A 429 -2.68 53.56 21.08
CA ASP A 429 -1.33 53.50 20.48
C ASP A 429 -1.31 54.02 19.02
N SER A 430 -2.37 53.80 18.23
CA SER A 430 -2.41 54.26 16.83
C SER A 430 -3.83 54.48 16.26
N LYS A 431 -3.97 55.40 15.29
CA LYS A 431 -5.25 55.66 14.58
C LYS A 431 -5.64 54.50 13.65
N GLY A 432 -6.94 54.28 13.43
CA GLY A 432 -7.51 53.26 12.51
C GLY A 432 -8.29 52.12 13.18
N PRO A 433 -8.62 51.03 12.47
CA PRO A 433 -9.44 49.92 12.96
C PRO A 433 -8.68 48.99 13.93
N VAL A 434 -9.42 48.35 14.86
CA VAL A 434 -8.86 47.41 15.85
C VAL A 434 -8.42 46.09 15.22
N PHE A 435 -9.27 45.56 14.34
CA PHE A 435 -8.98 44.33 13.63
C PHE A 435 -8.23 44.61 12.33
N TYR A 436 -7.25 43.76 12.07
CA TYR A 436 -6.56 43.65 10.80
C TYR A 436 -7.10 42.45 10.03
N ARG A 437 -7.37 42.63 8.75
CA ARG A 437 -7.84 41.58 7.83
C ARG A 437 -6.91 41.50 6.64
N GLN A 438 -6.56 40.28 6.24
CA GLN A 438 -5.68 40.06 5.11
C GLN A 438 -6.04 38.78 4.36
N LEU A 439 -6.05 38.86 3.03
CA LEU A 439 -6.29 37.70 2.17
C LEU A 439 -5.14 36.70 2.27
N ARG A 440 -5.48 35.43 2.46
CA ARG A 440 -4.54 34.32 2.62
C ARG A 440 -5.02 33.11 1.83
N VAL A 441 -4.05 32.27 1.46
CA VAL A 441 -4.31 30.98 0.83
C VAL A 441 -4.87 30.02 1.88
N GLY A 442 -6.06 29.50 1.57
CA GLY A 442 -6.82 28.53 2.35
C GLY A 442 -6.43 27.09 2.02
N GLN A 443 -7.41 26.20 2.12
CA GLN A 443 -7.24 24.82 1.70
C GLN A 443 -7.08 24.75 0.17
N ILE A 444 -6.15 23.91 -0.29
CA ILE A 444 -5.95 23.65 -1.72
C ILE A 444 -6.56 22.29 -2.07
N SER A 445 -7.35 22.25 -3.14
CA SER A 445 -7.88 21.03 -3.76
C SER A 445 -7.33 20.90 -5.20
N GLU A 446 -7.59 19.76 -5.85
CA GLU A 446 -7.20 19.57 -7.25
C GLU A 446 -7.88 20.56 -8.21
N GLN A 447 -9.07 21.05 -7.85
CA GLN A 447 -9.92 21.84 -8.75
C GLN A 447 -9.94 23.32 -8.40
N HIS A 448 -9.57 23.67 -7.15
CA HIS A 448 -9.65 25.04 -6.68
C HIS A 448 -8.70 25.31 -5.51
N THR A 449 -8.26 26.57 -5.39
CA THR A 449 -7.55 27.09 -4.23
C THR A 449 -8.48 28.02 -3.47
N ASP A 450 -8.81 27.69 -2.23
CA ASP A 450 -9.62 28.57 -1.39
C ASP A 450 -8.83 29.81 -0.98
N LEU A 451 -9.50 30.96 -0.92
CA LEU A 451 -8.95 32.20 -0.38
C LEU A 451 -9.84 32.68 0.75
N PHE A 452 -9.24 33.13 1.85
CA PHE A 452 -9.98 33.63 3.00
C PHE A 452 -9.30 34.84 3.65
N GLU A 453 -10.07 35.63 4.40
CA GLU A 453 -9.53 36.72 5.19
C GLU A 453 -9.15 36.25 6.59
N VAL A 454 -7.85 36.26 6.90
CA VAL A 454 -7.39 36.03 8.28
C VAL A 454 -7.74 37.25 9.14
N ILE A 455 -8.30 37.01 10.33
CA ILE A 455 -8.65 38.07 11.29
C ILE A 455 -7.62 38.09 12.42
N LYS A 456 -7.01 39.24 12.66
CA LYS A 456 -6.05 39.45 13.76
C LYS A 456 -6.32 40.78 14.47
N PHE A 457 -5.77 40.96 15.67
CA PHE A 457 -5.62 42.30 16.21
C PHE A 457 -4.52 43.05 15.45
N ARG A 458 -4.74 44.33 15.24
CA ARG A 458 -3.77 45.17 14.53
C ARG A 458 -2.52 45.37 15.38
N THR A 459 -1.36 45.06 14.79
CA THR A 459 -0.04 45.20 15.42
C THR A 459 0.87 46.20 14.70
N MET A 460 0.50 46.66 13.50
CA MET A 460 1.25 47.63 12.70
C MET A 460 0.44 48.93 12.50
N THR A 461 1.12 50.01 12.14
CA THR A 461 0.48 51.29 11.80
C THR A 461 -0.53 51.12 10.66
N HIS A 462 -1.59 51.93 10.65
CA HIS A 462 -2.54 51.93 9.56
C HIS A 462 -1.84 52.37 8.27
N ASN A 463 -2.04 51.62 7.18
CA ASN A 463 -1.34 51.78 5.89
C ASN A 463 0.17 51.44 5.87
N ALA A 464 0.66 50.64 6.83
CA ALA A 464 2.05 50.18 6.89
C ALA A 464 2.59 49.51 5.60
N GLU A 465 1.73 49.05 4.70
CA GLU A 465 2.10 48.35 3.46
C GLU A 465 1.81 49.17 2.17
N GLN A 466 1.37 50.44 2.28
CA GLN A 466 1.04 51.27 1.11
C GLN A 466 2.23 51.49 0.16
N ASP A 467 3.45 51.65 0.70
CA ASP A 467 4.65 51.95 -0.09
C ASP A 467 5.54 50.71 -0.36
N SER A 468 5.42 49.65 0.44
CA SER A 468 6.34 48.49 0.39
C SER A 468 5.79 47.26 -0.36
N GLY A 469 4.48 47.16 -0.54
CA GLY A 469 3.85 45.90 -1.00
C GLY A 469 4.00 44.75 0.00
N ALA A 470 3.77 43.52 -0.46
CA ALA A 470 3.76 42.31 0.37
C ALA A 470 5.18 41.80 0.70
N VAL A 471 5.81 42.38 1.71
CA VAL A 471 7.16 42.01 2.18
C VAL A 471 7.09 41.24 3.50
N TRP A 472 7.99 40.27 3.72
CA TRP A 472 8.16 39.63 5.03
C TRP A 472 8.50 40.66 6.11
N ALA A 473 7.95 40.47 7.30
CA ALA A 473 8.29 41.31 8.45
C ALA A 473 9.70 40.96 8.93
N GLN A 474 10.57 41.97 9.05
CA GLN A 474 11.93 41.80 9.57
C GLN A 474 11.95 41.83 11.10
N GLN A 475 13.04 41.32 11.68
CA GLN A 475 13.31 41.48 13.11
C GLN A 475 13.48 42.99 13.39
N ASP A 476 12.69 43.54 14.31
CA ASP A 476 12.57 44.98 14.60
C ASP A 476 12.00 45.87 13.48
N ASP A 477 11.01 45.36 12.75
CA ASP A 477 10.29 46.13 11.73
C ASP A 477 9.70 47.46 12.28
N PRO A 478 10.08 48.62 11.70
CA PRO A 478 9.68 49.94 12.18
C PRO A 478 8.18 50.21 12.05
N ARG A 479 7.47 49.39 11.28
CA ARG A 479 6.02 49.49 11.09
C ARG A 479 5.23 48.93 12.28
N ILE A 480 5.88 48.21 13.20
CA ILE A 480 5.24 47.60 14.38
C ILE A 480 5.06 48.65 15.48
N THR A 481 3.84 48.74 16.01
CA THR A 481 3.49 49.65 17.11
C THR A 481 3.98 49.12 18.47
N ARG A 482 4.02 49.97 19.51
CA ARG A 482 4.55 49.57 20.83
C ARG A 482 3.69 48.48 21.47
N ILE A 483 2.37 48.66 21.45
CA ILE A 483 1.40 47.65 21.88
C ILE A 483 1.42 46.47 20.91
N GLY A 484 1.58 46.72 19.60
CA GLY A 484 1.70 45.66 18.61
C GLY A 484 2.85 44.69 18.86
N ARG A 485 4.00 45.18 19.34
CA ARG A 485 5.14 44.36 19.73
C ARG A 485 4.78 43.44 20.91
N PHE A 486 4.11 43.98 21.92
CA PHE A 486 3.63 43.18 23.06
C PHE A 486 2.65 42.08 22.62
N LEU A 487 1.69 42.42 21.75
CA LEU A 487 0.70 41.47 21.25
C LEU A 487 1.35 40.35 20.41
N ARG A 488 2.36 40.64 19.59
CA ARG A 488 3.09 39.63 18.80
C ARG A 488 3.92 38.68 19.64
N VAL A 489 4.62 39.20 20.65
CA VAL A 489 5.44 38.39 21.57
C VAL A 489 4.56 37.42 22.37
N THR A 490 3.39 37.90 22.80
CA THR A 490 2.44 37.09 23.56
C THR A 490 1.49 36.28 22.68
N ARG A 491 1.56 36.42 21.34
CA ARG A 491 0.64 35.86 20.34
C ARG A 491 -0.84 36.21 20.59
N LEU A 492 -1.10 37.24 21.41
CA LEU A 492 -2.45 37.73 21.66
C LEU A 492 -3.06 38.34 20.39
N ASP A 493 -2.23 38.76 19.42
CA ASP A 493 -2.70 39.27 18.15
C ASP A 493 -3.45 38.24 17.30
N GLU A 494 -3.21 36.94 17.53
CA GLU A 494 -3.77 35.84 16.75
C GLU A 494 -5.09 35.29 17.31
N LEU A 495 -5.51 35.71 18.51
CA LEU A 495 -6.74 35.24 19.14
C LEU A 495 -8.01 35.39 18.27
N PRO A 496 -8.19 36.46 17.47
CA PRO A 496 -9.35 36.57 16.60
C PRO A 496 -9.45 35.47 15.53
N GLN A 497 -8.37 34.74 15.24
CA GLN A 497 -8.37 33.62 14.29
C GLN A 497 -9.22 32.43 14.75
N PHE A 498 -9.59 32.33 16.04
CA PHE A 498 -10.58 31.35 16.49
C PHE A 498 -11.92 31.49 15.73
N ILE A 499 -12.26 32.70 15.29
CA ILE A 499 -13.43 32.94 14.43
C ILE A 499 -13.25 32.25 13.08
N ASN A 500 -12.06 32.33 12.46
CA ASN A 500 -11.77 31.65 11.19
C ASN A 500 -11.82 30.12 11.35
N VAL A 501 -11.36 29.58 12.48
CA VAL A 501 -11.48 28.14 12.75
C VAL A 501 -12.94 27.72 12.87
N ILE A 502 -13.77 28.47 13.59
CA ILE A 502 -15.20 28.18 13.73
C ILE A 502 -15.91 28.26 12.36
N LYS A 503 -15.61 29.28 11.55
CA LYS A 503 -16.15 29.42 10.17
C LYS A 503 -15.75 28.28 9.23
N GLY A 504 -14.62 27.63 9.48
CA GLY A 504 -14.12 26.52 8.67
C GLY A 504 -13.02 26.90 7.68
N ASP A 505 -12.59 28.16 7.69
CA ASP A 505 -11.48 28.67 6.87
C ASP A 505 -10.12 28.13 7.34
N MET A 506 -10.00 27.84 8.66
CA MET A 506 -8.77 27.39 9.32
C MET A 506 -9.01 26.19 10.23
N ALA A 507 -7.91 25.54 10.62
CA ALA A 507 -7.82 24.60 11.72
C ALA A 507 -7.04 25.24 12.89
N LEU A 508 -7.14 24.67 14.09
CA LEU A 508 -6.32 25.13 15.22
C LEU A 508 -4.83 24.86 14.93
N ILE A 509 -4.56 23.67 14.40
CA ILE A 509 -3.22 23.17 14.07
C ILE A 509 -3.19 22.73 12.61
N GLY A 510 -2.20 23.22 11.86
CA GLY A 510 -2.00 22.94 10.45
C GLY A 510 -0.88 23.81 9.86
N PRO A 511 -0.53 23.62 8.57
CA PRO A 511 0.44 24.47 7.89
C PRO A 511 0.01 25.94 7.94
N ARG A 512 0.95 26.86 8.18
CA ARG A 512 0.62 28.28 8.31
C ARG A 512 0.22 28.87 6.94
N PRO A 513 -0.86 29.68 6.86
CA PRO A 513 -1.34 30.20 5.58
C PRO A 513 -0.47 31.36 5.06
N GLU A 514 -0.12 31.31 3.77
CA GLU A 514 0.69 32.32 3.10
C GLU A 514 -0.13 33.34 2.31
N ARG A 515 0.51 34.46 1.94
CA ARG A 515 -0.13 35.45 1.06
C ARG A 515 -0.18 34.89 -0.36
N PRO A 516 -1.26 35.11 -1.13
CA PRO A 516 -1.36 34.61 -2.50
C PRO A 516 -0.18 35.00 -3.39
N GLN A 517 0.31 36.26 -3.29
CA GLN A 517 1.45 36.71 -4.08
C GLN A 517 2.73 35.92 -3.78
N LEU A 518 3.07 35.75 -2.50
CA LEU A 518 4.24 35.00 -2.06
C LEU A 518 4.14 33.51 -2.37
N CYS A 519 2.92 32.96 -2.38
CA CYS A 519 2.68 31.56 -2.70
C CYS A 519 3.10 31.24 -4.14
N GLY A 520 2.77 32.12 -5.10
CA GLY A 520 3.16 31.95 -6.50
C GLY A 520 4.68 32.01 -6.71
N ASP A 521 5.36 32.95 -6.06
CA ASP A 521 6.82 33.07 -6.13
C ASP A 521 7.52 31.84 -5.55
N LEU A 522 7.03 31.33 -4.41
CA LEU A 522 7.61 30.16 -3.74
C LEU A 522 7.32 28.85 -4.48
N GLN A 523 6.16 28.73 -5.13
CA GLN A 523 5.85 27.59 -6.00
C GLN A 523 6.84 27.49 -7.16
N ASN A 524 7.19 28.62 -7.79
CA ASN A 524 8.15 28.64 -8.89
C ASN A 524 9.59 28.35 -8.43
N ALA A 525 9.93 28.72 -7.20
CA ALA A 525 11.28 28.59 -6.66
C ALA A 525 11.57 27.24 -5.99
N LEU A 526 10.54 26.55 -5.45
CA LEU A 526 10.72 25.33 -4.65
C LEU A 526 9.79 24.21 -5.14
N PRO A 527 10.35 23.04 -5.52
CA PRO A 527 9.54 21.88 -5.86
C PRO A 527 8.75 21.41 -4.64
N PHE A 528 7.57 20.86 -4.88
CA PHE A 528 6.68 20.32 -3.86
C PHE A 528 6.06 21.35 -2.88
N TYR A 529 6.16 22.64 -3.17
CA TYR A 529 5.71 23.69 -2.26
C TYR A 529 4.20 23.71 -2.04
N ILE A 530 3.40 23.40 -3.07
CA ILE A 530 1.93 23.39 -2.97
C ILE A 530 1.46 22.15 -2.23
N GLU A 531 2.10 21.01 -2.50
CA GLU A 531 1.78 19.67 -1.98
C GLU A 531 1.77 19.65 -0.44
N ARG A 532 2.53 20.52 0.21
CA ARG A 532 2.53 20.67 1.68
C ARG A 532 1.18 21.11 2.27
N THR A 533 0.29 21.68 1.46
CA THR A 533 -1.01 22.23 1.88
C THR A 533 -2.22 21.59 1.21
N VAL A 534 -2.00 20.68 0.24
CA VAL A 534 -3.10 20.00 -0.47
C VAL A 534 -3.91 19.16 0.50
N GLY A 535 -5.22 19.35 0.51
CA GLY A 535 -6.15 18.63 1.38
C GLY A 535 -6.08 19.02 2.87
N LEU A 536 -5.25 20.00 3.25
CA LEU A 536 -5.07 20.43 4.63
C LEU A 536 -5.62 21.84 4.84
N ARG A 537 -6.38 22.03 5.92
CA ARG A 537 -6.76 23.38 6.35
C ARG A 537 -5.55 24.07 7.00
N PRO A 538 -5.33 25.36 6.72
CA PRO A 538 -4.25 26.10 7.35
C PRO A 538 -4.47 26.26 8.86
N GLY A 539 -3.38 26.25 9.63
CA GLY A 539 -3.39 26.32 11.09
C GLY A 539 -3.13 27.72 11.64
N ILE A 540 -3.64 28.00 12.85
CA ILE A 540 -3.18 29.13 13.68
C ILE A 540 -1.72 28.89 14.11
N THR A 541 -1.44 27.67 14.55
CA THR A 541 -0.09 27.15 14.83
C THR A 541 0.18 25.91 13.98
N GLY A 542 1.45 25.55 13.81
CA GLY A 542 1.86 24.42 12.98
C GLY A 542 3.20 23.84 13.41
N LEU A 543 3.50 22.62 12.94
CA LEU A 543 4.72 21.89 13.31
C LEU A 543 5.99 22.65 12.92
N ALA A 544 6.02 23.22 11.72
CA ALA A 544 7.15 24.04 11.27
C ALA A 544 7.36 25.26 12.18
N GLN A 545 6.26 25.93 12.56
CA GLN A 545 6.29 27.15 13.38
C GLN A 545 6.89 26.91 14.77
N VAL A 546 6.64 25.74 15.38
CA VAL A 546 7.19 25.40 16.70
C VAL A 546 8.57 24.76 16.67
N SER A 547 9.01 24.29 15.49
CA SER A 547 10.27 23.55 15.33
C SER A 547 11.40 24.38 14.72
N GLN A 548 11.10 25.38 13.88
CA GLN A 548 12.11 26.03 13.02
C GLN A 548 12.23 27.56 13.17
N GLY A 549 11.26 28.26 13.79
CA GLY A 549 11.31 29.73 13.90
C GLY A 549 10.83 30.44 12.61
N TYR A 550 11.30 31.67 12.34
CA TYR A 550 10.89 32.46 11.17
C TYR A 550 11.71 32.16 9.92
N ASP A 551 11.05 32.17 8.76
CA ASP A 551 11.66 32.00 7.43
C ASP A 551 12.51 33.25 7.09
N ARG A 552 13.82 33.09 6.88
CA ARG A 552 14.74 34.19 6.49
C ARG A 552 15.35 33.99 5.10
N CYS A 553 15.47 32.75 4.64
CA CYS A 553 15.96 32.40 3.31
C CYS A 553 15.16 31.24 2.69
N LEU A 554 15.42 30.92 1.42
CA LEU A 554 14.77 29.81 0.72
C LEU A 554 15.03 28.45 1.38
N ASP A 555 16.18 28.23 1.99
CA ASP A 555 16.49 26.97 2.68
C ASP A 555 15.68 26.79 3.97
N ASP A 556 15.31 27.89 4.65
CA ASP A 556 14.36 27.83 5.75
C ASP A 556 12.98 27.36 5.23
N VAL A 557 12.54 27.89 4.08
CA VAL A 557 11.27 27.47 3.47
C VAL A 557 11.32 25.99 3.05
N LYS A 558 12.46 25.47 2.57
CA LYS A 558 12.62 24.03 2.28
C LYS A 558 12.45 23.16 3.52
N ALA A 559 13.09 23.52 4.63
CA ALA A 559 12.93 22.77 5.87
C ALA A 559 11.50 22.85 6.43
N LYS A 560 10.81 23.98 6.24
CA LYS A 560 9.37 24.12 6.56
C LYS A 560 8.49 23.16 5.77
N ILE A 561 8.75 22.98 4.47
CA ILE A 561 8.04 21.99 3.64
C ILE A 561 8.16 20.58 4.25
N ALA A 562 9.35 20.19 4.71
CA ALA A 562 9.55 18.89 5.35
C ALA A 562 8.73 18.72 6.64
N TRP A 563 8.66 19.75 7.48
CA TRP A 563 7.81 19.74 8.68
C TRP A 563 6.32 19.68 8.35
N ASP A 564 5.87 20.42 7.34
CA ASP A 564 4.47 20.42 6.91
C ASP A 564 4.07 19.04 6.35
N HIS A 565 4.95 18.36 5.59
CA HIS A 565 4.73 16.97 5.17
C HIS A 565 4.76 15.98 6.33
N ALA A 566 5.66 16.16 7.32
CA ALA A 566 5.68 15.33 8.51
C ALA A 566 4.38 15.46 9.32
N TYR A 567 3.81 16.67 9.38
CA TYR A 567 2.49 16.90 9.97
C TYR A 567 1.39 16.19 9.16
N ALA A 568 1.39 16.35 7.84
CA ALA A 568 0.43 15.70 6.94
C ALA A 568 0.42 14.17 7.15
N ALA A 569 1.61 13.55 7.21
CA ALA A 569 1.75 12.12 7.44
C ALA A 569 1.15 11.65 8.78
N ALA A 570 1.26 12.47 9.84
CA ALA A 570 0.68 12.15 11.15
C ALA A 570 -0.86 12.11 11.13
N LEU A 571 -1.52 12.73 10.15
CA LEU A 571 -2.97 12.70 10.00
C LEU A 571 -3.52 11.37 9.44
N GLY A 572 -2.64 10.48 8.98
CA GLY A 572 -3.02 9.16 8.45
C GLY A 572 -3.62 8.21 9.50
N SER A 573 -3.45 8.50 10.80
CA SER A 573 -3.99 7.70 11.90
C SER A 573 -4.52 8.59 13.04
N PRO A 574 -5.71 8.32 13.60
CA PRO A 574 -6.28 9.13 14.69
C PRO A 574 -5.36 9.23 15.92
N TRP A 575 -4.63 8.16 16.24
CA TRP A 575 -3.74 8.14 17.40
C TRP A 575 -2.47 8.98 17.16
N GLN A 576 -1.92 8.90 15.94
CA GLN A 576 -0.74 9.70 15.57
C GLN A 576 -1.09 11.18 15.48
N TRP A 577 -2.25 11.51 14.91
CA TRP A 577 -2.79 12.86 14.89
C TRP A 577 -2.92 13.42 16.30
N LEU A 578 -3.60 12.71 17.21
CA LEU A 578 -3.80 13.19 18.58
C LEU A 578 -2.47 13.44 19.30
N LYS A 579 -1.49 12.53 19.14
CA LYS A 579 -0.14 12.70 19.69
C LYS A 579 0.56 13.93 19.12
N MET A 580 0.46 14.13 17.80
CA MET A 580 1.09 15.24 17.10
C MET A 580 0.46 16.59 17.50
N ASP A 581 -0.86 16.69 17.48
CA ASP A 581 -1.57 17.92 17.86
C ASP A 581 -1.31 18.25 19.35
N THR A 582 -1.31 17.26 20.24
CA THR A 582 -0.96 17.47 21.66
C THR A 582 0.49 17.97 21.83
N PHE A 583 1.42 17.39 21.07
CA PHE A 583 2.83 17.82 21.07
C PHE A 583 2.97 19.27 20.59
N ILE A 584 2.31 19.64 19.49
CA ILE A 584 2.35 21.00 18.94
C ILE A 584 1.70 22.00 19.90
N ILE A 585 0.60 21.65 20.56
CA ILE A 585 -0.03 22.50 21.60
C ILE A 585 0.97 22.78 22.73
N PHE A 586 1.58 21.73 23.29
CA PHE A 586 2.54 21.89 24.39
C PHE A 586 3.74 22.73 23.98
N LYS A 587 4.30 22.46 22.78
CA LYS A 587 5.40 23.26 22.23
C LYS A 587 5.01 24.71 21.96
N THR A 588 3.78 24.97 21.49
CA THR A 588 3.27 26.32 21.27
C THR A 588 3.22 27.10 22.58
N ILE A 589 2.68 26.49 23.65
CA ILE A 589 2.65 27.10 24.99
C ILE A 589 4.09 27.38 25.48
N LEU A 590 5.00 26.42 25.34
CA LEU A 590 6.40 26.60 25.73
C LEU A 590 7.07 27.75 24.97
N VAL A 591 6.84 27.84 23.66
CA VAL A 591 7.36 28.93 22.81
C VAL A 591 6.80 30.30 23.24
N MET A 592 5.50 30.37 23.55
CA MET A 592 4.87 31.61 24.03
C MET A 592 5.43 32.06 25.39
N VAL A 593 5.64 31.12 26.33
CA VAL A 593 6.17 31.43 27.67
C VAL A 593 7.65 31.81 27.61
N THR A 594 8.45 31.10 26.81
CA THR A 594 9.89 31.34 26.67
C THR A 594 10.23 32.51 25.75
N LYS A 595 9.23 33.10 25.07
CA LYS A 595 9.38 34.14 24.04
C LYS A 595 10.35 33.74 22.91
N ARG A 596 10.64 32.45 22.74
CA ARG A 596 11.56 31.94 21.71
C ARG A 596 10.84 31.82 20.39
N GLY A 597 11.10 32.74 19.48
CA GLY A 597 10.52 32.70 18.15
C GLY A 597 10.33 34.05 17.50
N GLN A 598 10.95 35.13 18.00
CA GLN A 598 11.24 36.38 17.29
C GLN A 598 12.66 36.81 17.61
#